data_AF-A0A7V1H951-F1
#
_entry.id   AF-A0A7V1H951-F1
#
_cell.length_a   1.000
_cell.length_b   1.000
_cell.length_c   1.000
_cell.angle_alpha   90.00
_cell.angle_beta   90.00
_cell.angle_gamma   90.00
#
_symmetry.space_group_name_H-M   'P 1'
#
loop_
_entity.id
_entity.type
_entity.pdbx_description
1 polymer ?
#
loop_
_entity_poly.entity_id
_entity_poly.type
_entity_poly.pdbx_seq_one_letter_code
_entity_poly.pdbx_strand_id
1 'polypeptide(L)'
;MSKLYEFQSKKLLKEGGIRVPAGDVASSPAEVREIAQRIGKPVVLKIQVWLTGRAGLGGIQFAETSEEAEDAASKMFGMKVKNFVIDKILVEEKLKIKSEYFAGLVIDDSKKSPLLIFSSAGGTGIEEIARSHPENVSQISIDVLTGLREYEARNLIRKTGISGKLLLQLSDVLTKFYKVARHYDARSAEMNPLVLTEDNLVYAADCHLTIDDYAVFRHPELGIEVAREFDRPPTLLEKIAYQVEEKDYRGTFYFFQMAEEVSKDEKLIGFHGAGGGGSMMSMDAVLARGFKLANFCDTSGNPSASKVYRASKIILSQPDIRGYFASGSGVASQEQYHSARGMVKAFHEEKLSIPGVIRLGGNFEEKAIEILGNYLKDIPAKVEGYGRRDSPEFCAQRLEELIKENQSACYEVKSVVDPALPPNCYFFETLTGKLAIDHEKCPDCGTKGCIEACKAEVLKLEDGKPVLSVSPEEAKKGKCTECLACEIFCTFHEQDAIFIHLPIPGLKEYREKIIKKNKA
;
A
#
# COMPACT_ATOMS: atom_id res chain seq x y z
N MET A 1 -1.20 1.59 -8.70
CA MET A 1 -2.36 0.81 -9.11
C MET A 1 -2.17 -0.66 -8.78
N SER A 2 -3.28 -1.33 -8.52
CA SER A 2 -3.37 -2.73 -8.11
C SER A 2 -3.19 -3.62 -9.32
N LYS A 3 -2.13 -4.42 -9.32
CA LYS A 3 -1.75 -5.28 -10.45
C LYS A 3 -2.27 -6.69 -10.23
N LEU A 4 -2.81 -7.29 -11.28
CA LEU A 4 -3.16 -8.70 -11.30
C LEU A 4 -1.98 -9.52 -11.84
N TYR A 5 -1.81 -10.74 -11.33
CA TYR A 5 -0.94 -11.72 -11.97
C TYR A 5 -1.50 -12.13 -13.34
N GLU A 6 -0.66 -12.68 -14.22
CA GLU A 6 -1.07 -13.13 -15.56
C GLU A 6 -2.21 -14.14 -15.48
N PHE A 7 -2.11 -15.14 -14.58
CA PHE A 7 -3.14 -16.16 -14.43
C PHE A 7 -4.51 -15.57 -14.04
N GLN A 8 -4.52 -14.53 -13.20
CA GLN A 8 -5.73 -13.81 -12.81
C GLN A 8 -6.30 -13.05 -14.01
N SER A 9 -5.45 -12.28 -14.70
CA SER A 9 -5.82 -11.52 -15.90
C SER A 9 -6.43 -12.43 -16.98
N LYS A 10 -5.83 -13.60 -17.22
CA LYS A 10 -6.32 -14.60 -18.17
C LYS A 10 -7.65 -15.22 -17.79
N LYS A 11 -7.90 -15.44 -16.49
CA LYS A 11 -9.20 -15.88 -16.00
C LYS A 11 -10.30 -14.88 -16.41
N LEU A 12 -10.05 -13.58 -16.20
CA LEU A 12 -10.99 -12.52 -16.57
C LEU A 12 -11.22 -12.44 -18.10
N LEU A 13 -10.16 -12.60 -18.90
CA LEU A 13 -10.28 -12.68 -20.36
C LEU A 13 -11.11 -13.88 -20.80
N LYS A 14 -10.89 -15.05 -20.19
CA LYS A 14 -11.62 -16.29 -20.49
C LYS A 14 -13.11 -16.15 -20.19
N GLU A 15 -13.46 -15.57 -19.03
CA GLU A 15 -14.84 -15.24 -18.64
C GLU A 15 -15.46 -14.21 -19.60
N GLY A 16 -14.65 -13.26 -20.11
CA GLY A 16 -15.03 -12.32 -21.16
C GLY A 16 -15.16 -12.93 -22.57
N GLY A 17 -14.96 -14.23 -22.73
CA GLY A 17 -15.10 -14.93 -24.00
C GLY A 17 -13.91 -14.75 -24.96
N ILE A 18 -12.74 -14.41 -24.43
CA ILE A 18 -11.46 -14.39 -25.15
C ILE A 18 -10.71 -15.69 -24.86
N ARG A 19 -10.20 -16.35 -25.90
CA ARG A 19 -9.47 -17.62 -25.73
C ARG A 19 -8.13 -17.36 -25.07
N VAL A 20 -7.79 -18.17 -24.09
CA VAL A 20 -6.47 -18.26 -23.44
C VAL A 20 -5.99 -19.71 -23.53
N PRO A 21 -4.68 -19.99 -23.51
CA PRO A 21 -4.16 -21.35 -23.46
C PRO A 21 -4.76 -22.15 -22.30
N ALA A 22 -5.01 -23.45 -22.49
CA ALA A 22 -5.39 -24.30 -21.37
C ALA A 22 -4.22 -24.40 -20.39
N GLY A 23 -4.47 -24.15 -19.10
CA GLY A 23 -3.44 -24.18 -18.08
C GLY A 23 -3.98 -23.88 -16.69
N ASP A 24 -3.08 -23.93 -15.72
CA ASP A 24 -3.37 -23.73 -14.30
C ASP A 24 -2.13 -23.26 -13.54
N VAL A 25 -2.31 -22.74 -12.32
CA VAL A 25 -1.23 -22.23 -11.48
C VAL A 25 -0.76 -23.28 -10.48
N ALA A 26 0.55 -23.41 -10.32
CA ALA A 26 1.21 -24.30 -9.36
C ALA A 26 1.96 -23.48 -8.30
N SER A 27 1.99 -23.99 -7.08
CA SER A 27 2.76 -23.47 -5.94
C SER A 27 3.93 -24.39 -5.53
N SER A 28 4.14 -25.49 -6.26
CA SER A 28 5.28 -26.40 -6.05
C SER A 28 5.68 -27.10 -7.36
N PRO A 29 6.93 -27.64 -7.46
CA PRO A 29 7.34 -28.45 -8.62
C PRO A 29 6.44 -29.67 -8.86
N ALA A 30 5.97 -30.32 -7.79
CA ALA A 30 5.07 -31.47 -7.89
C ALA A 30 3.73 -31.09 -8.53
N GLU A 31 3.14 -29.96 -8.14
CA GLU A 31 1.92 -29.44 -8.77
C GLU A 31 2.13 -29.09 -10.25
N VAL A 32 3.32 -28.58 -10.62
CA VAL A 32 3.66 -28.35 -12.04
C VAL A 32 3.58 -29.64 -12.83
N ARG A 33 4.14 -30.74 -12.30
CA ARG A 33 4.09 -32.06 -12.94
C ARG A 33 2.65 -32.53 -13.16
N GLU A 34 1.82 -32.43 -12.12
CA GLU A 34 0.41 -32.83 -12.18
C GLU A 34 -0.37 -32.05 -13.25
N ILE A 35 -0.17 -30.73 -13.32
CA ILE A 35 -0.82 -29.88 -14.33
C ILE A 35 -0.34 -30.24 -15.74
N ALA A 36 0.97 -30.43 -15.93
CA ALA A 36 1.54 -30.82 -17.21
C ALA A 36 1.01 -32.19 -17.70
N GLN A 37 0.88 -33.17 -16.80
CA GLN A 37 0.29 -34.48 -17.11
C GLN A 37 -1.18 -34.36 -17.52
N ARG A 38 -1.96 -33.54 -16.81
CA ARG A 38 -3.37 -33.29 -17.12
C ARG A 38 -3.54 -32.62 -18.50
N ILE A 39 -2.62 -31.73 -18.88
CA ILE A 39 -2.64 -31.08 -20.20
C ILE A 39 -2.30 -32.09 -21.31
N GLY A 40 -1.37 -33.01 -21.06
CA GLY A 40 -1.03 -34.11 -21.98
C GLY A 40 -0.40 -33.65 -23.31
N LYS A 41 0.19 -32.45 -23.33
CA LYS A 41 0.87 -31.82 -24.47
C LYS A 41 2.13 -31.10 -23.96
N PRO A 42 3.05 -30.67 -24.85
CA PRO A 42 4.12 -29.76 -24.46
C PRO A 42 3.57 -28.51 -23.77
N VAL A 43 4.26 -28.05 -22.73
CA VAL A 43 3.83 -26.94 -21.87
C VAL A 43 4.83 -25.80 -21.85
N VAL A 44 4.34 -24.63 -21.42
CA VAL A 44 5.09 -23.43 -21.11
C VAL A 44 4.92 -23.13 -19.64
N LEU A 45 6.03 -22.93 -18.94
CA LEU A 45 6.08 -22.54 -17.53
C LEU A 45 6.38 -21.05 -17.46
N LYS A 46 5.55 -20.29 -16.77
CA LYS A 46 5.68 -18.84 -16.63
C LYS A 46 5.63 -18.41 -15.18
N ILE A 47 6.70 -17.77 -14.70
CA ILE A 47 6.71 -17.20 -13.35
C ILE A 47 5.62 -16.13 -13.20
N GLN A 48 4.98 -16.10 -12.03
CA GLN A 48 3.93 -15.13 -11.74
C GLN A 48 4.52 -13.95 -10.97
N VAL A 49 4.80 -12.86 -11.69
CA VAL A 49 5.34 -11.60 -11.17
C VAL A 49 4.67 -10.42 -11.87
N TRP A 50 4.65 -9.24 -11.26
CA TRP A 50 4.07 -8.03 -11.86
C TRP A 50 5.07 -7.26 -12.75
N LEU A 51 5.82 -8.00 -13.56
CA LEU A 51 6.88 -7.49 -14.43
C LEU A 51 6.67 -7.99 -15.86
N THR A 52 6.88 -7.10 -16.82
CA THR A 52 6.97 -7.44 -18.25
C THR A 52 8.39 -7.93 -18.60
N GLY A 53 8.57 -8.52 -19.78
CA GLY A 53 9.89 -8.97 -20.26
C GLY A 53 10.46 -10.21 -19.56
N ARG A 54 9.59 -11.07 -19.00
CA ARG A 54 9.96 -12.26 -18.22
C ARG A 54 10.86 -13.25 -18.97
N ALA A 55 10.72 -13.33 -20.29
CA ALA A 55 11.54 -14.21 -21.13
C ALA A 55 13.04 -13.93 -20.97
N GLY A 56 13.45 -12.65 -20.99
CA GLY A 56 14.85 -12.25 -20.82
C GLY A 56 15.42 -12.48 -19.41
N LEU A 57 14.55 -12.79 -18.44
CA LEU A 57 14.90 -13.06 -17.05
C LEU A 57 14.89 -14.56 -16.73
N GLY A 58 14.76 -15.43 -17.75
CA GLY A 58 14.60 -16.87 -17.56
C GLY A 58 13.24 -17.29 -16.97
N GLY A 59 12.29 -16.35 -16.90
CA GLY A 59 10.97 -16.54 -16.30
C GLY A 59 9.95 -17.27 -17.17
N ILE A 60 10.33 -17.62 -18.41
CA ILE A 60 9.53 -18.43 -19.33
C ILE A 60 10.38 -19.63 -19.76
N GLN A 61 9.90 -20.85 -19.50
CA GLN A 61 10.56 -22.10 -19.87
C GLN A 61 9.60 -23.00 -20.64
N PHE A 62 10.12 -23.83 -21.53
CA PHE A 62 9.34 -24.80 -22.30
C PHE A 62 9.71 -26.21 -21.84
N ALA A 63 8.73 -27.09 -21.79
CA ALA A 63 8.92 -28.51 -21.47
C ALA A 63 8.06 -29.37 -22.40
N GLU A 64 8.63 -30.44 -22.92
CA GLU A 64 7.93 -31.37 -23.81
C GLU A 64 7.25 -32.50 -23.01
N THR A 65 7.72 -32.79 -21.79
CA THR A 65 7.17 -33.80 -20.89
C THR A 65 6.88 -33.26 -19.49
N SER A 66 6.11 -34.01 -18.70
CA SER A 66 5.78 -33.62 -17.32
C SER A 66 6.98 -33.64 -16.38
N GLU A 67 7.93 -34.56 -16.62
CA GLU A 67 9.19 -34.69 -15.90
C GLU A 67 10.10 -33.50 -16.19
N GLU A 68 10.24 -33.10 -17.46
CA GLU A 68 10.98 -31.88 -17.83
C GLU A 68 10.38 -30.62 -17.20
N ALA A 69 9.05 -30.55 -17.10
CA ALA A 69 8.36 -29.44 -16.46
C ALA A 69 8.68 -29.36 -14.95
N GLU A 70 8.70 -30.49 -14.25
CA GLU A 70 9.09 -30.55 -12.82
C GLU A 70 10.54 -30.11 -12.60
N ASP A 71 11.46 -30.59 -13.44
CA ASP A 71 12.88 -30.23 -13.37
C ASP A 71 13.12 -28.74 -13.64
N ALA A 72 12.41 -28.16 -14.60
CA ALA A 72 12.45 -26.73 -14.88
C ALA A 72 11.88 -25.92 -13.70
N ALA A 73 10.72 -26.34 -13.17
CA ALA A 73 10.08 -25.68 -12.03
C ALA A 73 10.96 -25.67 -10.78
N SER A 74 11.67 -26.77 -10.51
CA SER A 74 12.59 -26.90 -9.36
C SER A 74 13.73 -25.87 -9.37
N LYS A 75 14.10 -25.38 -10.57
CA LYS A 75 15.10 -24.31 -10.73
C LYS A 75 14.49 -22.91 -10.66
N MET A 76 13.19 -22.78 -10.92
CA MET A 76 12.47 -21.51 -10.97
C MET A 76 11.92 -21.11 -9.59
N PHE A 77 11.37 -22.05 -8.81
CA PHE A 77 10.86 -21.77 -7.47
C PHE A 77 11.98 -21.28 -6.53
N GLY A 78 11.69 -20.24 -5.75
CA GLY A 78 12.66 -19.61 -4.85
C GLY A 78 13.68 -18.69 -5.52
N MET A 79 13.73 -18.64 -6.86
CA MET A 79 14.54 -17.66 -7.58
C MET A 79 14.09 -16.24 -7.21
N LYS A 80 15.05 -15.33 -7.05
CA LYS A 80 14.76 -13.90 -6.86
C LYS A 80 14.82 -13.18 -8.20
N VAL A 81 13.69 -12.60 -8.62
CA VAL A 81 13.56 -11.82 -9.86
C VAL A 81 13.21 -10.39 -9.49
N LYS A 82 14.21 -9.49 -9.52
CA LYS A 82 14.09 -8.13 -8.96
C LYS A 82 13.57 -8.18 -7.50
N ASN A 83 12.39 -7.62 -7.25
CA ASN A 83 11.75 -7.53 -5.93
C ASN A 83 10.76 -8.70 -5.66
N PHE A 84 10.80 -9.75 -6.48
CA PHE A 84 9.94 -10.93 -6.32
C PHE A 84 10.76 -12.17 -5.96
N VAL A 85 10.22 -12.98 -5.05
CA VAL A 85 10.62 -14.37 -4.88
C VAL A 85 9.57 -15.22 -5.58
N ILE A 86 10.00 -16.12 -6.45
CA ILE A 86 9.06 -16.93 -7.24
C ILE A 86 8.46 -18.01 -6.34
N ASP A 87 7.16 -17.88 -6.06
CA ASP A 87 6.36 -18.81 -5.28
C ASP A 87 5.18 -19.41 -6.06
N LYS A 88 4.96 -18.95 -7.30
CA LYS A 88 3.91 -19.43 -8.21
C LYS A 88 4.39 -19.47 -9.66
N ILE A 89 3.99 -20.54 -10.36
CA ILE A 89 4.27 -20.76 -11.79
C ILE A 89 2.96 -21.10 -12.50
N LEU A 90 2.65 -20.40 -13.58
CA LEU A 90 1.57 -20.74 -14.50
C LEU A 90 2.08 -21.77 -15.51
N VAL A 91 1.38 -22.91 -15.60
CA VAL A 91 1.69 -24.00 -16.53
C VAL A 91 0.59 -24.07 -17.58
N GLU A 92 0.94 -23.86 -18.85
CA GLU A 92 -0.01 -23.74 -19.95
C GLU A 92 0.40 -24.59 -21.15
N GLU A 93 -0.56 -24.98 -21.99
CA GLU A 93 -0.26 -25.65 -23.26
C GLU A 93 0.59 -24.75 -24.18
N LYS A 94 1.60 -25.36 -24.83
CA LYS A 94 2.42 -24.70 -25.83
C LYS A 94 1.63 -24.55 -27.13
N LEU A 95 1.35 -23.30 -27.51
CA LEU A 95 0.65 -22.98 -28.75
C LEU A 95 1.58 -23.09 -29.98
N LYS A 96 1.03 -23.54 -31.12
CA LYS A 96 1.70 -23.48 -32.42
C LYS A 96 1.48 -22.12 -33.06
N ILE A 97 2.44 -21.20 -32.83
CA ILE A 97 2.32 -19.79 -33.19
C ILE A 97 2.59 -19.60 -34.69
N LYS A 98 1.63 -18.98 -35.39
CA LYS A 98 1.76 -18.53 -36.78
C LYS A 98 2.16 -17.06 -36.87
N SER A 99 1.58 -16.21 -36.01
CA SER A 99 1.86 -14.77 -35.96
C SER A 99 1.53 -14.21 -34.57
N GLU A 100 2.21 -13.14 -34.19
CA GLU A 100 2.01 -12.44 -32.92
C GLU A 100 1.57 -10.99 -33.16
N TYR A 101 0.65 -10.52 -32.35
CA TYR A 101 0.08 -9.18 -32.36
C TYR A 101 0.15 -8.57 -30.97
N PHE A 102 -0.08 -7.26 -30.89
CA PHE A 102 -0.21 -6.53 -29.63
C PHE A 102 -1.58 -5.86 -29.55
N ALA A 103 -2.19 -5.89 -28.37
CA ALA A 103 -3.37 -5.09 -28.05
C ALA A 103 -3.23 -4.50 -26.64
N GLY A 104 -3.28 -3.17 -26.53
CA GLY A 104 -3.17 -2.45 -25.26
C GLY A 104 -4.29 -1.44 -25.10
N LEU A 105 -4.84 -1.35 -23.91
CA LEU A 105 -5.81 -0.34 -23.50
C LEU A 105 -5.21 0.43 -22.32
N VAL A 106 -5.17 1.76 -22.42
CA VAL A 106 -4.72 2.65 -21.34
C VAL A 106 -5.68 3.82 -21.22
N ILE A 107 -5.78 4.43 -20.05
CA ILE A 107 -6.50 5.72 -19.93
C ILE A 107 -5.56 6.86 -20.33
N ASP A 108 -5.96 7.62 -21.36
CA ASP A 108 -5.27 8.84 -21.79
C ASP A 108 -5.82 10.02 -20.98
N ASP A 109 -5.03 10.52 -20.03
CA ASP A 109 -5.42 11.63 -19.15
C ASP A 109 -5.59 12.96 -19.90
N SER A 110 -4.87 13.16 -21.00
CA SER A 110 -4.99 14.38 -21.81
C SER A 110 -6.32 14.39 -22.56
N LYS A 111 -6.72 13.24 -23.12
CA LYS A 111 -7.99 13.08 -23.84
C LYS A 111 -9.15 12.67 -22.93
N LYS A 112 -8.89 12.39 -21.65
CA LYS A 112 -9.88 11.95 -20.66
C LYS A 112 -10.71 10.75 -21.14
N SER A 113 -10.08 9.83 -21.87
CA SER A 113 -10.75 8.69 -22.50
C SER A 113 -9.83 7.46 -22.58
N PRO A 114 -10.39 6.24 -22.63
CA PRO A 114 -9.62 5.05 -22.93
C PRO A 114 -9.02 5.14 -24.34
N LEU A 115 -7.74 4.83 -24.47
CA LEU A 115 -7.00 4.72 -25.72
C LEU A 115 -6.70 3.25 -25.97
N LEU A 116 -7.26 2.72 -27.07
CA LEU A 116 -6.94 1.37 -27.55
C LEU A 116 -5.84 1.46 -28.60
N ILE A 117 -4.80 0.67 -28.41
CA ILE A 117 -3.63 0.55 -29.28
C ILE A 117 -3.60 -0.89 -29.80
N PHE A 118 -3.39 -1.05 -31.10
CA PHE A 118 -3.25 -2.36 -31.73
C PHE A 118 -2.03 -2.36 -32.65
N SER A 119 -1.26 -3.45 -32.65
CA SER A 119 -0.18 -3.65 -33.61
C SER A 119 -0.24 -5.00 -34.32
N SER A 120 0.06 -4.97 -35.63
CA SER A 120 0.26 -6.16 -36.47
C SER A 120 1.55 -6.91 -36.18
N ALA A 121 2.44 -6.34 -35.36
CA ALA A 121 3.63 -7.00 -34.83
C ALA A 121 3.52 -7.06 -33.29
N GLY A 122 3.84 -8.22 -32.70
CA GLY A 122 3.83 -8.45 -31.25
C GLY A 122 5.09 -9.17 -30.79
N GLY A 123 5.17 -9.45 -29.48
CA GLY A 123 6.28 -10.21 -28.88
C GLY A 123 7.51 -9.38 -28.48
N THR A 124 7.58 -8.12 -28.91
CA THR A 124 8.60 -7.12 -28.51
C THR A 124 7.94 -5.83 -28.00
N GLY A 125 8.71 -4.87 -27.47
CA GLY A 125 8.17 -3.64 -26.87
C GLY A 125 7.43 -2.75 -27.88
N ILE A 126 6.18 -2.40 -27.58
CA ILE A 126 5.32 -1.62 -28.50
C ILE A 126 5.91 -0.24 -28.82
N GLU A 127 6.68 0.35 -27.90
CA GLU A 127 7.34 1.63 -28.07
C GLU A 127 8.41 1.58 -29.16
N GLU A 128 9.12 0.46 -29.29
CA GLU A 128 10.13 0.26 -30.33
C GLU A 128 9.47 0.02 -31.68
N ILE A 129 8.39 -0.76 -31.71
CA ILE A 129 7.59 -0.99 -32.93
C ILE A 129 7.00 0.34 -33.42
N ALA A 130 6.43 1.16 -32.54
CA ALA A 130 5.86 2.45 -32.90
C ALA A 130 6.89 3.43 -33.48
N ARG A 131 8.18 3.30 -33.10
CA ARG A 131 9.27 4.13 -33.63
C ARG A 131 9.83 3.60 -34.94
N SER A 132 10.05 2.29 -35.04
CA SER A 132 10.73 1.64 -36.16
C SER A 132 9.79 1.30 -37.32
N HIS A 133 8.55 0.93 -37.00
CA HIS A 133 7.52 0.47 -37.93
C HIS A 133 6.16 1.07 -37.56
N PRO A 134 6.01 2.42 -37.62
CA PRO A 134 4.77 3.10 -37.24
C PRO A 134 3.54 2.63 -38.03
N GLU A 135 3.71 2.13 -39.25
CA GLU A 135 2.66 1.55 -40.09
C GLU A 135 2.02 0.28 -39.50
N ASN A 136 2.77 -0.42 -38.63
CA ASN A 136 2.26 -1.60 -37.94
C ASN A 136 1.46 -1.25 -36.68
N VAL A 137 1.40 0.02 -36.28
CA VAL A 137 0.71 0.46 -35.05
C VAL A 137 -0.46 1.36 -35.40
N SER A 138 -1.59 1.10 -34.77
CA SER A 138 -2.79 1.92 -34.90
C SER A 138 -3.41 2.17 -33.53
N GLN A 139 -4.07 3.32 -33.38
CA GLN A 139 -4.73 3.68 -32.12
C GLN A 139 -6.07 4.37 -32.36
N ILE A 140 -6.96 4.26 -31.37
CA ILE A 140 -8.26 4.92 -31.34
C ILE A 140 -8.63 5.31 -29.91
N SER A 141 -9.11 6.53 -29.73
CA SER A 141 -9.73 6.97 -28.47
C SER A 141 -11.18 6.51 -28.44
N ILE A 142 -11.61 5.92 -27.34
CA ILE A 142 -12.92 5.31 -27.18
C ILE A 142 -13.81 6.27 -26.38
N ASP A 143 -15.00 6.57 -26.91
CA ASP A 143 -16.01 7.30 -26.17
C ASP A 143 -16.56 6.42 -25.02
N VAL A 144 -16.52 6.95 -23.79
CA VAL A 144 -16.95 6.22 -22.59
C VAL A 144 -18.47 6.04 -22.50
N LEU A 145 -19.28 6.85 -23.18
CA LEU A 145 -20.72 6.70 -23.17
C LEU A 145 -21.15 5.60 -24.13
N THR A 146 -20.53 5.53 -25.31
CA THR A 146 -20.91 4.55 -26.33
C THR A 146 -20.12 3.25 -26.28
N GLY A 147 -18.91 3.27 -25.70
CA GLY A 147 -17.96 2.15 -25.71
C GLY A 147 -17.40 1.87 -27.11
N LEU A 148 -16.55 0.84 -27.20
CA LEU A 148 -15.95 0.41 -28.47
C LEU A 148 -16.95 -0.40 -29.31
N ARG A 149 -17.23 0.05 -30.53
CA ARG A 149 -18.05 -0.67 -31.50
C ARG A 149 -17.19 -1.54 -32.40
N GLU A 150 -17.73 -2.65 -32.87
CA GLU A 150 -16.97 -3.58 -33.71
C GLU A 150 -16.47 -2.94 -35.02
N TYR A 151 -17.22 -2.00 -35.62
CA TYR A 151 -16.76 -1.33 -36.84
C TYR A 151 -15.55 -0.44 -36.57
N GLU A 152 -15.43 0.12 -35.37
CA GLU A 152 -14.29 0.93 -34.95
C GLU A 152 -13.06 0.04 -34.76
N ALA A 153 -13.23 -1.11 -34.11
CA ALA A 153 -12.18 -2.12 -34.00
C ALA A 153 -11.72 -2.62 -35.38
N ARG A 154 -12.67 -2.87 -36.31
CA ARG A 154 -12.33 -3.22 -37.71
C ARG A 154 -11.54 -2.12 -38.40
N ASN A 155 -11.96 -0.86 -38.26
CA ASN A 155 -11.28 0.28 -38.88
C ASN A 155 -9.88 0.49 -38.29
N LEU A 156 -9.70 0.24 -36.99
CA LEU A 156 -8.40 0.26 -36.33
C LEU A 156 -7.47 -0.78 -36.94
N ILE A 157 -7.86 -2.06 -36.92
CA ILE A 157 -7.04 -3.19 -37.40
C ILE A 157 -6.73 -3.08 -38.90
N ARG A 158 -7.65 -2.58 -39.73
CA ARG A 158 -7.40 -2.39 -41.18
C ARG A 158 -6.24 -1.44 -41.47
N LYS A 159 -5.95 -0.49 -40.58
CA LYS A 159 -4.84 0.45 -40.76
C LYS A 159 -3.47 -0.24 -40.73
N THR A 160 -3.37 -1.41 -40.09
CA THR A 160 -2.14 -2.20 -39.99
C THR A 160 -2.06 -3.28 -41.09
N GLY A 161 -2.86 -3.16 -42.17
CA GLY A 161 -2.84 -4.07 -43.32
C GLY A 161 -3.60 -5.40 -43.15
N ILE A 162 -4.20 -5.65 -41.98
CA ILE A 162 -4.94 -6.90 -41.73
C ILE A 162 -6.34 -6.85 -42.35
N SER A 163 -6.75 -7.94 -43.01
CA SER A 163 -8.02 -8.05 -43.72
C SER A 163 -8.65 -9.44 -43.63
N GLY A 164 -9.81 -9.64 -44.26
CA GLY A 164 -10.48 -10.94 -44.37
C GLY A 164 -11.03 -11.49 -43.06
N LYS A 165 -10.97 -12.82 -42.88
CA LYS A 165 -11.52 -13.50 -41.68
C LYS A 165 -10.76 -13.14 -40.40
N LEU A 166 -9.45 -12.90 -40.49
CA LEU A 166 -8.62 -12.53 -39.34
C LEU A 166 -9.05 -11.17 -38.77
N LEU A 167 -9.37 -10.21 -39.63
CA LEU A 167 -9.91 -8.92 -39.23
C LEU A 167 -11.15 -9.07 -38.35
N LEU A 168 -12.08 -9.97 -38.73
CA LEU A 168 -13.30 -10.22 -37.97
C LEU A 168 -13.00 -10.84 -36.60
N GLN A 169 -12.12 -11.84 -36.54
CA GLN A 169 -11.73 -12.48 -35.29
C GLN A 169 -11.05 -11.50 -34.33
N LEU A 170 -10.07 -10.73 -34.81
CA LEU A 170 -9.37 -9.73 -34.00
C LEU A 170 -10.32 -8.62 -33.53
N SER A 171 -11.25 -8.18 -34.37
CA SER A 171 -12.21 -7.12 -34.00
C SER A 171 -13.15 -7.56 -32.88
N ASP A 172 -13.61 -8.82 -32.92
CA ASP A 172 -14.40 -9.42 -31.82
C ASP A 172 -13.57 -9.47 -30.53
N VAL A 173 -12.31 -9.93 -30.61
CA VAL A 173 -11.40 -9.96 -29.47
C VAL A 173 -11.16 -8.57 -28.88
N LEU A 174 -10.85 -7.55 -29.69
CA LEU A 174 -10.64 -6.18 -29.20
C LEU A 174 -11.89 -5.59 -28.54
N THR A 175 -13.07 -5.89 -29.10
CA THR A 175 -14.36 -5.44 -28.54
C THR A 175 -14.63 -6.09 -27.18
N LYS A 176 -14.38 -7.40 -27.05
CA LYS A 176 -14.48 -8.12 -25.77
C LYS A 176 -13.43 -7.64 -24.78
N PHE A 177 -12.21 -7.38 -25.24
CA PHE A 177 -11.10 -6.93 -24.41
C PHE A 177 -11.41 -5.59 -23.74
N TYR A 178 -11.95 -4.64 -24.51
CA TYR A 178 -12.46 -3.39 -23.95
C TYR A 178 -13.58 -3.61 -22.93
N LYS A 179 -14.54 -4.52 -23.21
CA LYS A 179 -15.63 -4.82 -22.27
C LYS A 179 -15.10 -5.40 -20.96
N VAL A 180 -14.13 -6.31 -20.99
CA VAL A 180 -13.50 -6.87 -19.78
C VAL A 180 -12.80 -5.77 -19.01
N ALA A 181 -11.94 -4.99 -19.67
CA ALA A 181 -11.21 -3.90 -19.02
C ALA A 181 -12.17 -2.87 -18.38
N ARG A 182 -13.25 -2.52 -19.06
CA ARG A 182 -14.27 -1.61 -18.53
C ARG A 182 -15.06 -2.22 -17.36
N HIS A 183 -15.40 -3.52 -17.45
CA HIS A 183 -16.18 -4.19 -16.42
C HIS A 183 -15.45 -4.23 -15.08
N TYR A 184 -14.13 -4.44 -15.11
CA TYR A 184 -13.27 -4.52 -13.94
C TYR A 184 -12.56 -3.21 -13.60
N ASP A 185 -13.00 -2.08 -14.16
CA ASP A 185 -12.40 -0.75 -13.93
C ASP A 185 -10.87 -0.73 -14.10
N ALA A 186 -10.38 -1.43 -15.14
CA ALA A 186 -8.97 -1.48 -15.47
C ALA A 186 -8.50 -0.10 -15.96
N ARG A 187 -7.42 0.40 -15.35
CA ARG A 187 -6.73 1.60 -15.83
C ARG A 187 -5.80 1.28 -17.01
N SER A 188 -5.21 0.09 -16.99
CA SER A 188 -4.49 -0.45 -18.13
C SER A 188 -4.76 -1.94 -18.28
N ALA A 189 -4.77 -2.39 -19.52
CA ALA A 189 -4.85 -3.79 -19.87
C ALA A 189 -4.00 -4.03 -21.12
N GLU A 190 -3.21 -5.08 -21.17
CA GLU A 190 -2.44 -5.45 -22.36
C GLU A 190 -2.50 -6.95 -22.63
N MET A 191 -2.53 -7.32 -23.90
CA MET A 191 -2.33 -8.68 -24.40
C MET A 191 -1.07 -8.66 -25.28
N ASN A 192 0.03 -9.21 -24.75
CA ASN A 192 1.32 -9.20 -25.43
C ASN A 192 2.12 -10.49 -25.19
N PRO A 193 2.03 -11.52 -26.07
CA PRO A 193 1.40 -11.45 -27.39
C PRO A 193 -0.08 -11.89 -27.41
N LEU A 194 -0.82 -11.31 -28.35
CA LEU A 194 -2.05 -11.87 -28.90
C LEU A 194 -1.66 -12.75 -30.12
N VAL A 195 -1.88 -14.05 -30.03
CA VAL A 195 -1.35 -15.05 -30.96
C VAL A 195 -2.40 -15.52 -31.94
N LEU A 196 -2.03 -15.62 -33.22
CA LEU A 196 -2.72 -16.46 -34.20
C LEU A 196 -2.01 -17.80 -34.30
N THR A 197 -2.75 -18.90 -34.13
CA THR A 197 -2.18 -20.25 -34.27
C THR A 197 -2.21 -20.74 -35.72
N GLU A 198 -1.47 -21.81 -36.02
CA GLU A 198 -1.51 -22.50 -37.31
C GLU A 198 -2.93 -22.97 -37.69
N ASP A 199 -3.75 -23.32 -36.69
CA ASP A 199 -5.16 -23.70 -36.84
C ASP A 199 -6.10 -22.49 -37.08
N ASN A 200 -5.55 -21.29 -37.28
CA ASN A 200 -6.25 -20.03 -37.53
C ASN A 200 -7.20 -19.60 -36.40
N LEU A 201 -6.81 -19.89 -35.16
CA LEU A 201 -7.49 -19.43 -33.95
C LEU A 201 -6.67 -18.33 -33.26
N VAL A 202 -7.36 -17.34 -32.69
CA VAL A 202 -6.74 -16.25 -31.93
C VAL A 202 -6.79 -16.55 -30.42
N TYR A 203 -5.65 -16.43 -29.75
CA TYR A 203 -5.46 -16.63 -28.31
C TYR A 203 -4.74 -15.44 -27.67
N ALA A 204 -5.17 -15.02 -26.49
CA ALA A 204 -4.37 -14.17 -25.62
C ALA A 204 -3.33 -15.03 -24.90
N ALA A 205 -2.12 -15.08 -25.45
CA ALA A 205 -1.05 -15.93 -24.93
C ALA A 205 -0.39 -15.35 -23.68
N ASP A 206 -0.46 -14.04 -23.47
CA ASP A 206 -0.08 -13.33 -22.25
C ASP A 206 -1.06 -12.16 -22.04
N CYS A 207 -1.30 -11.79 -20.79
CA CYS A 207 -2.14 -10.65 -20.45
C CYS A 207 -1.82 -10.07 -19.08
N HIS A 208 -1.78 -8.74 -19.00
CA HIS A 208 -1.63 -8.01 -17.74
C HIS A 208 -2.74 -6.97 -17.61
N LEU A 209 -3.51 -7.05 -16.53
CA LEU A 209 -4.49 -6.03 -16.15
C LEU A 209 -4.03 -5.31 -14.89
N THR A 210 -4.23 -4.00 -14.89
CA THR A 210 -4.03 -3.14 -13.73
C THR A 210 -5.33 -2.41 -13.42
N ILE A 211 -5.81 -2.57 -12.20
CA ILE A 211 -7.11 -2.08 -11.73
C ILE A 211 -6.93 -0.73 -11.06
N ASP A 212 -7.92 0.16 -11.23
CA ASP A 212 -7.97 1.40 -10.45
C ASP A 212 -8.09 1.07 -8.95
N ASP A 213 -7.14 1.57 -8.14
CA ASP A 213 -7.10 1.38 -6.70
C ASP A 213 -8.42 1.83 -6.03
N TYR A 214 -9.07 2.86 -6.57
CA TYR A 214 -10.35 3.36 -6.07
C TYR A 214 -11.55 2.49 -6.45
N ALA A 215 -11.40 1.56 -7.38
CA ALA A 215 -12.49 0.68 -7.81
C ALA A 215 -12.43 -0.71 -7.15
N VAL A 216 -11.32 -1.07 -6.49
CA VAL A 216 -11.10 -2.42 -5.91
C VAL A 216 -12.24 -2.86 -4.98
N PHE A 217 -12.81 -1.95 -4.18
CA PHE A 217 -13.91 -2.27 -3.27
C PHE A 217 -15.18 -2.78 -3.99
N ARG A 218 -15.35 -2.47 -5.29
CA ARG A 218 -16.45 -2.98 -6.13
C ARG A 218 -16.19 -4.38 -6.68
N HIS A 219 -14.96 -4.87 -6.57
CA HIS A 219 -14.47 -6.10 -7.18
C HIS A 219 -13.86 -7.07 -6.16
N PRO A 220 -14.61 -7.48 -5.11
CA PRO A 220 -14.11 -8.43 -4.11
C PRO A 220 -13.67 -9.77 -4.73
N GLU A 221 -14.26 -10.17 -5.87
CA GLU A 221 -13.92 -11.38 -6.63
C GLU A 221 -12.48 -11.41 -7.15
N LEU A 222 -11.80 -10.26 -7.24
CA LEU A 222 -10.42 -10.19 -7.70
C LEU A 222 -9.40 -10.60 -6.64
N GLY A 223 -9.80 -10.67 -5.35
CA GLY A 223 -8.92 -11.07 -4.25
C GLY A 223 -7.75 -10.11 -4.03
N ILE A 224 -7.91 -8.83 -4.35
CA ILE A 224 -6.90 -7.80 -4.11
C ILE A 224 -6.94 -7.42 -2.62
N GLU A 225 -5.93 -7.84 -1.86
CA GLU A 225 -5.87 -7.60 -0.41
C GLU A 225 -5.53 -6.15 -0.04
N VAL A 226 -4.77 -5.46 -0.89
CA VAL A 226 -4.33 -4.09 -0.66
C VAL A 226 -4.53 -3.28 -1.94
N ALA A 227 -5.50 -2.36 -1.91
CA ALA A 227 -5.83 -1.51 -3.05
C ALA A 227 -4.86 -0.31 -3.16
N ARG A 228 -3.59 -0.58 -3.47
CA ARG A 228 -2.52 0.43 -3.60
C ARG A 228 -1.52 0.03 -4.68
N GLU A 229 -0.75 1.02 -5.13
CA GLU A 229 0.40 0.78 -5.99
C GLU A 229 1.56 0.13 -5.23
N PHE A 230 1.94 -1.06 -5.69
CA PHE A 230 3.22 -1.65 -5.33
C PHE A 230 3.92 -2.19 -6.57
N ASP A 231 5.24 -2.19 -6.52
CA ASP A 231 6.12 -2.83 -7.50
C ASP A 231 6.38 -4.32 -7.18
N ARG A 232 5.94 -4.78 -6.00
CA ARG A 232 6.02 -6.14 -5.48
C ARG A 232 4.82 -6.46 -4.57
N PRO A 233 4.54 -7.73 -4.24
CA PRO A 233 3.45 -8.06 -3.34
C PRO A 233 3.61 -7.33 -1.99
N PRO A 234 2.50 -6.89 -1.37
CA PRO A 234 2.57 -6.10 -0.14
C PRO A 234 3.16 -6.92 1.01
N THR A 235 4.06 -6.32 1.78
CA THR A 235 4.65 -6.95 2.96
C THR A 235 3.60 -7.12 4.07
N LEU A 236 3.92 -7.94 5.09
CA LEU A 236 3.04 -8.09 6.24
C LEU A 236 2.78 -6.76 6.96
N LEU A 237 3.78 -5.87 7.05
CA LEU A 237 3.60 -4.56 7.69
C LEU A 237 2.71 -3.63 6.87
N GLU A 238 2.83 -3.65 5.55
CA GLU A 238 1.97 -2.88 4.64
C GLU A 238 0.52 -3.36 4.69
N LYS A 239 0.30 -4.68 4.79
CA LYS A 239 -1.04 -5.25 5.02
C LYS A 239 -1.63 -4.79 6.35
N ILE A 240 -0.84 -4.82 7.43
CA ILE A 240 -1.27 -4.32 8.75
C ILE A 240 -1.62 -2.83 8.68
N ALA A 241 -0.81 -2.03 7.99
CA ALA A 241 -1.07 -0.61 7.80
C ALA A 241 -2.35 -0.35 7.01
N TYR A 242 -2.58 -1.09 5.93
CA TYR A 242 -3.79 -0.96 5.12
C TYR A 242 -5.06 -1.28 5.92
N GLN A 243 -5.04 -2.30 6.78
CA GLN A 243 -6.18 -2.63 7.65
C GLN A 243 -6.56 -1.52 8.64
N VAL A 244 -5.58 -0.69 9.04
CA VAL A 244 -5.85 0.49 9.88
C VAL A 244 -6.56 1.57 9.07
N GLU A 245 -6.15 1.78 7.82
CA GLU A 245 -6.72 2.79 6.94
C GLU A 245 -8.13 2.43 6.45
N GLU A 246 -8.31 1.19 6.00
CA GLU A 246 -9.56 0.71 5.37
C GLU A 246 -10.79 0.91 6.27
N LYS A 247 -10.61 0.84 7.59
CA LYS A 247 -11.69 0.88 8.58
C LYS A 247 -11.93 2.26 9.21
N ASP A 248 -11.10 3.26 8.91
CA ASP A 248 -11.24 4.60 9.46
C ASP A 248 -11.21 5.63 8.33
N TYR A 249 -12.35 6.23 7.98
CA TYR A 249 -12.43 7.21 6.90
C TYR A 249 -12.05 8.64 7.33
N ARG A 250 -11.60 8.85 8.58
CA ARG A 250 -11.21 10.17 9.10
C ARG A 250 -9.77 10.50 8.72
N GLY A 251 -9.61 11.22 7.62
CA GLY A 251 -8.32 11.51 7.01
C GLY A 251 -7.68 10.29 6.37
N THR A 252 -6.52 10.48 5.75
CA THR A 252 -5.74 9.46 5.04
C THR A 252 -4.65 8.91 5.93
N PHE A 253 -4.35 7.62 5.77
CA PHE A 253 -3.13 6.97 6.20
C PHE A 253 -2.60 6.10 5.05
N TYR A 254 -1.56 6.60 4.39
CA TYR A 254 -0.80 5.85 3.39
C TYR A 254 0.50 5.37 4.01
N PHE A 255 0.89 4.12 3.76
CA PHE A 255 2.15 3.57 4.22
C PHE A 255 2.74 2.64 3.14
N PHE A 256 4.03 2.79 2.88
CA PHE A 256 4.78 2.00 1.92
C PHE A 256 6.21 1.80 2.43
N GLN A 257 6.72 0.58 2.46
CA GLN A 257 8.11 0.32 2.86
C GLN A 257 9.05 0.57 1.68
N MET A 258 10.03 1.45 1.90
CA MET A 258 11.01 1.83 0.87
C MET A 258 12.33 1.06 0.99
N ALA A 259 12.67 0.58 2.19
CA ALA A 259 13.88 -0.20 2.44
C ALA A 259 13.50 -1.63 2.85
N GLU A 260 13.86 -2.61 2.01
CA GLU A 260 13.70 -4.04 2.31
C GLU A 260 15.00 -4.71 2.76
N GLU A 261 16.11 -4.33 2.13
CA GLU A 261 17.45 -4.79 2.46
C GLU A 261 18.22 -3.65 3.11
N VAL A 262 18.37 -3.73 4.43
CA VAL A 262 19.05 -2.73 5.22
C VAL A 262 20.47 -3.20 5.48
N SER A 263 21.44 -2.52 4.88
CA SER A 263 22.82 -2.66 5.34
C SER A 263 22.96 -1.95 6.69
N LYS A 264 23.78 -2.51 7.60
CA LYS A 264 24.03 -1.89 8.93
C LYS A 264 24.67 -0.50 8.82
N ASP A 265 25.24 -0.16 7.67
CA ASP A 265 25.88 1.14 7.42
C ASP A 265 24.87 2.19 6.95
N GLU A 266 23.65 1.78 6.60
CA GLU A 266 22.60 2.70 6.16
C GLU A 266 22.04 3.50 7.34
N LYS A 267 21.81 4.79 7.09
CA LYS A 267 21.20 5.71 8.06
C LYS A 267 19.71 5.82 7.72
N LEU A 268 18.94 4.84 8.19
CA LEU A 268 17.50 4.81 7.95
C LEU A 268 16.73 5.77 8.85
N ILE A 269 15.80 6.48 8.24
CA ILE A 269 14.89 7.40 8.91
C ILE A 269 13.46 6.89 8.76
N GLY A 270 12.73 6.83 9.87
CA GLY A 270 11.29 6.61 9.87
C GLY A 270 10.61 7.90 9.44
N PHE A 271 9.99 7.89 8.27
CA PHE A 271 9.42 9.10 7.67
C PHE A 271 7.92 9.17 7.86
N HIS A 272 7.42 10.31 8.33
CA HIS A 272 6.00 10.57 8.59
C HIS A 272 5.57 11.89 7.93
N GLY A 273 5.13 11.80 6.68
CA GLY A 273 4.63 12.92 5.92
C GLY A 273 3.21 13.35 6.32
N ALA A 274 2.89 14.62 6.06
CA ALA A 274 1.53 15.14 6.07
C ALA A 274 1.28 16.02 4.82
N GLY A 275 0.50 15.47 3.89
CA GLY A 275 0.17 16.02 2.58
C GLY A 275 1.18 15.60 1.51
N GLY A 276 0.70 15.09 0.38
CA GLY A 276 1.54 14.51 -0.68
C GLY A 276 2.72 15.38 -1.13
N GLY A 277 2.46 16.56 -1.70
CA GLY A 277 3.52 17.44 -2.22
C GLY A 277 4.51 17.92 -1.15
N GLY A 278 4.02 18.23 0.04
CA GLY A 278 4.86 18.67 1.16
C GLY A 278 5.74 17.58 1.75
N SER A 279 5.20 16.36 1.78
CA SER A 279 5.93 15.17 2.20
C SER A 279 7.06 14.88 1.23
N MET A 280 6.82 14.91 -0.09
CA MET A 280 7.88 14.67 -1.09
C MET A 280 9.02 15.69 -1.00
N MET A 281 8.72 16.98 -0.86
CA MET A 281 9.76 18.01 -0.63
C MET A 281 10.58 17.72 0.65
N SER A 282 9.92 17.22 1.68
CA SER A 282 10.57 16.89 2.95
C SER A 282 11.40 15.60 2.86
N MET A 283 11.00 14.65 2.02
CA MET A 283 11.82 13.48 1.68
C MET A 283 13.11 13.91 0.98
N ASP A 284 13.02 14.81 -0.01
CA ASP A 284 14.19 15.31 -0.74
C ASP A 284 15.20 15.96 0.22
N ALA A 285 14.73 16.75 1.19
CA ALA A 285 15.59 17.34 2.21
C ALA A 285 16.34 16.30 3.06
N VAL A 286 15.67 15.22 3.46
CA VAL A 286 16.30 14.11 4.21
C VAL A 286 17.28 13.33 3.33
N LEU A 287 16.89 13.01 2.08
CA LEU A 287 17.72 12.29 1.12
C LEU A 287 18.98 13.08 0.74
N ALA A 288 18.88 14.40 0.58
CA ALA A 288 20.01 15.29 0.27
C ALA A 288 21.07 15.33 1.39
N ARG A 289 20.73 14.90 2.61
CA ARG A 289 21.70 14.72 3.71
C ARG A 289 22.38 13.34 3.70
N GLY A 290 22.07 12.48 2.73
CA GLY A 290 22.62 11.13 2.61
C GLY A 290 21.93 10.10 3.51
N PHE A 291 20.78 10.44 4.08
CA PHE A 291 19.92 9.47 4.75
C PHE A 291 19.15 8.63 3.73
N LYS A 292 18.68 7.47 4.17
CA LYS A 292 17.70 6.65 3.47
C LYS A 292 16.40 6.62 4.25
N LEU A 293 15.28 6.44 3.57
CA LEU A 293 13.98 6.36 4.22
C LEU A 293 13.61 4.88 4.40
N ALA A 294 13.21 4.50 5.61
CA ALA A 294 12.69 3.16 5.87
C ALA A 294 11.34 2.95 5.16
N ASN A 295 10.53 4.00 5.15
CA ASN A 295 9.19 4.00 4.59
C ASN A 295 8.86 5.37 3.98
N PHE A 296 7.78 5.39 3.21
CA PHE A 296 6.95 6.56 3.00
C PHE A 296 5.67 6.39 3.82
N CYS A 297 5.28 7.44 4.54
CA CYS A 297 3.99 7.49 5.24
C CYS A 297 3.36 8.86 4.98
N ASP A 298 2.06 8.91 4.74
CA ASP A 298 1.30 10.16 4.65
C ASP A 298 0.07 10.08 5.55
N THR A 299 -0.02 10.99 6.52
CA THR A 299 -1.24 11.21 7.32
C THR A 299 -1.81 12.59 7.03
N SER A 300 -2.68 12.66 6.03
CA SER A 300 -3.28 13.90 5.51
C SER A 300 -4.81 13.90 5.65
N GLY A 301 -5.49 14.97 5.23
CA GLY A 301 -6.97 15.02 5.24
C GLY A 301 -7.60 15.14 6.63
N ASN A 302 -6.90 15.72 7.61
CA ASN A 302 -7.30 15.84 9.01
C ASN A 302 -7.50 14.48 9.72
N PRO A 303 -6.43 13.67 9.81
CA PRO A 303 -6.49 12.36 10.44
C PRO A 303 -6.76 12.48 11.94
N SER A 304 -7.46 11.50 12.49
CA SER A 304 -7.66 11.39 13.95
C SER A 304 -6.31 11.19 14.67
N ALA A 305 -6.24 11.63 15.93
CA ALA A 305 -5.03 11.41 16.74
C ALA A 305 -4.71 9.90 16.91
N SER A 306 -5.75 9.06 16.96
CA SER A 306 -5.58 7.60 17.02
C SER A 306 -5.01 7.02 15.72
N LYS A 307 -5.36 7.57 14.55
CA LYS A 307 -4.76 7.19 13.27
C LYS A 307 -3.27 7.56 13.20
N VAL A 308 -2.92 8.78 13.62
CA VAL A 308 -1.51 9.22 13.70
C VAL A 308 -0.71 8.34 14.69
N TYR A 309 -1.30 8.02 15.85
CA TYR A 309 -0.70 7.08 16.81
C TYR A 309 -0.37 5.74 16.14
N ARG A 310 -1.30 5.15 15.39
CA ARG A 310 -1.07 3.86 14.71
C ARG A 310 -0.01 3.97 13.63
N ALA A 311 -0.02 5.04 12.84
CA ALA A 311 1.01 5.32 11.86
C ALA A 311 2.40 5.38 12.53
N SER A 312 2.54 6.10 13.65
CA SER A 312 3.77 6.16 14.43
C SER A 312 4.23 4.78 14.93
N LYS A 313 3.32 3.96 15.48
CA LYS A 313 3.64 2.59 15.95
C LYS A 313 4.08 1.68 14.81
N ILE A 314 3.45 1.79 13.64
CA ILE A 314 3.79 1.01 12.44
C ILE A 314 5.17 1.42 11.92
N ILE A 315 5.46 2.73 11.80
CA ILE A 315 6.78 3.23 11.39
C ILE A 315 7.86 2.71 12.33
N LEU A 316 7.63 2.81 13.65
CA LEU A 316 8.56 2.33 14.69
C LEU A 316 8.62 0.80 14.80
N SER A 317 7.83 0.05 14.04
CA SER A 317 7.95 -1.41 13.97
C SER A 317 9.01 -1.88 12.99
N GLN A 318 9.57 -0.97 12.18
CA GLN A 318 10.64 -1.26 11.25
C GLN A 318 11.98 -1.27 12.00
N PRO A 319 12.88 -2.23 11.71
CA PRO A 319 14.19 -2.31 12.35
C PRO A 319 15.13 -1.21 11.86
N ASP A 320 16.22 -0.98 12.61
CA ASP A 320 17.38 -0.18 12.21
C ASP A 320 17.13 1.31 11.90
N ILE A 321 15.96 1.84 12.26
CA ILE A 321 15.69 3.28 12.19
C ILE A 321 16.59 4.02 13.19
N ARG A 322 17.27 5.09 12.76
CA ARG A 322 18.15 5.92 13.60
C ARG A 322 17.52 7.25 14.00
N GLY A 323 16.44 7.66 13.35
CA GLY A 323 15.74 8.90 13.65
C GLY A 323 14.32 8.89 13.10
N TYR A 324 13.46 9.69 13.72
CA TYR A 324 12.08 9.87 13.31
C TYR A 324 11.90 11.26 12.71
N PHE A 325 11.45 11.34 11.46
CA PHE A 325 11.23 12.61 10.78
C PHE A 325 9.78 12.74 10.38
N ALA A 326 9.07 13.70 10.97
CA ALA A 326 7.73 14.06 10.55
C ALA A 326 7.71 15.46 9.92
N SER A 327 7.03 15.62 8.79
CA SER A 327 6.94 16.93 8.14
C SER A 327 5.67 17.09 7.32
N GLY A 328 4.99 18.24 7.51
CA GLY A 328 3.84 18.67 6.73
C GLY A 328 3.93 20.12 6.27
N SER A 329 3.49 20.40 5.03
CA SER A 329 3.62 21.73 4.41
C SER A 329 2.35 22.59 4.55
N GLY A 330 1.99 22.98 5.78
CA GLY A 330 0.97 24.00 5.97
C GLY A 330 -0.43 23.54 5.55
N VAL A 331 -0.87 22.37 6.02
CA VAL A 331 -2.18 21.80 5.67
C VAL A 331 -3.31 22.67 6.22
N ALA A 332 -4.20 23.14 5.33
CA ALA A 332 -5.15 24.22 5.63
C ALA A 332 -6.16 23.84 6.73
N SER A 333 -6.86 22.71 6.57
CA SER A 333 -7.94 22.30 7.49
C SER A 333 -7.51 21.29 8.54
N GLN A 334 -6.31 20.71 8.42
CA GLN A 334 -5.85 19.67 9.35
C GLN A 334 -5.30 20.29 10.62
N GLU A 335 -5.88 19.88 11.74
CA GLU A 335 -5.52 20.40 13.06
C GLU A 335 -4.27 19.70 13.58
N GLN A 336 -3.14 20.42 13.63
CA GLN A 336 -1.83 19.85 13.94
C GLN A 336 -1.74 19.22 15.34
N TYR A 337 -2.58 19.68 16.27
CA TYR A 337 -2.61 19.11 17.61
C TYR A 337 -3.06 17.65 17.63
N HIS A 338 -3.83 17.16 16.63
CA HIS A 338 -4.15 15.74 16.52
C HIS A 338 -2.90 14.92 16.22
N SER A 339 -2.06 15.41 15.29
CA SER A 339 -0.78 14.79 14.98
C SER A 339 0.13 14.74 16.20
N ALA A 340 0.29 15.87 16.90
CA ALA A 340 1.10 15.96 18.11
C ALA A 340 0.63 14.97 19.19
N ARG A 341 -0.68 14.91 19.47
CA ARG A 341 -1.25 13.99 20.49
C ARG A 341 -1.03 12.52 20.13
N GLY A 342 -1.22 12.16 18.86
CA GLY A 342 -0.98 10.79 18.39
C GLY A 342 0.48 10.37 18.56
N MET A 343 1.41 11.26 18.20
CA MET A 343 2.85 11.04 18.36
C MET A 343 3.27 10.98 19.83
N VAL A 344 2.75 11.87 20.70
CA VAL A 344 3.04 11.86 22.14
C VAL A 344 2.70 10.51 22.75
N LYS A 345 1.47 10.02 22.53
CA LYS A 345 1.05 8.70 23.03
C LYS A 345 1.96 7.59 22.50
N ALA A 346 2.22 7.57 21.20
CA ALA A 346 3.02 6.52 20.58
C ALA A 346 4.45 6.50 21.12
N PHE A 347 5.10 7.66 21.22
CA PHE A 347 6.50 7.75 21.65
C PHE A 347 6.69 7.42 23.13
N HIS A 348 5.71 7.74 23.97
CA HIS A 348 5.71 7.32 25.39
C HIS A 348 5.62 5.81 25.54
N GLU A 349 4.63 5.18 24.90
CA GLU A 349 4.47 3.73 24.97
C GLU A 349 5.66 2.98 24.38
N GLU A 350 6.25 3.53 23.32
CA GLU A 350 7.45 2.97 22.67
C GLU A 350 8.74 3.27 23.45
N LYS A 351 8.69 4.19 24.42
CA LYS A 351 9.87 4.74 25.10
C LYS A 351 10.95 5.10 24.08
N LEU A 352 10.61 6.04 23.20
CA LEU A 352 11.40 6.37 22.01
C LEU A 352 12.86 6.69 22.39
N SER A 353 13.79 5.89 21.86
CA SER A 353 15.23 5.96 22.16
C SER A 353 16.07 6.51 20.99
N ILE A 354 15.39 7.01 19.95
CA ILE A 354 16.00 7.66 18.80
C ILE A 354 15.47 9.09 18.68
N PRO A 355 16.29 10.03 18.15
CA PRO A 355 15.88 11.42 18.03
C PRO A 355 14.72 11.60 17.05
N GLY A 356 13.86 12.58 17.34
CA GLY A 356 12.74 12.96 16.50
C GLY A 356 12.77 14.43 16.10
N VAL A 357 12.54 14.73 14.84
CA VAL A 357 12.27 16.09 14.37
C VAL A 357 10.90 16.12 13.72
N ILE A 358 10.00 16.94 14.28
CA ILE A 358 8.61 17.00 13.88
C ILE A 358 8.25 18.42 13.44
N ARG A 359 8.08 18.61 12.14
CA ARG A 359 7.65 19.85 11.52
C ARG A 359 6.15 19.82 11.22
N LEU A 360 5.36 20.52 12.02
CA LEU A 360 3.89 20.58 11.89
C LEU A 360 3.46 21.98 11.47
N GLY A 361 3.50 22.27 10.17
CA GLY A 361 2.98 23.53 9.64
C GLY A 361 1.46 23.49 9.43
N GLY A 362 0.74 24.53 9.85
CA GLY A 362 -0.69 24.69 9.54
C GLY A 362 -1.56 25.11 10.72
N ASN A 363 -2.81 24.65 10.75
CA ASN A 363 -3.78 25.05 11.76
C ASN A 363 -3.36 24.58 13.17
N PHE A 364 -3.37 25.50 14.14
CA PHE A 364 -2.93 25.26 15.52
C PHE A 364 -1.50 24.71 15.67
N GLU A 365 -0.58 25.07 14.76
CA GLU A 365 0.83 24.63 14.81
C GLU A 365 1.51 24.97 16.14
N GLU A 366 1.31 26.18 16.67
CA GLU A 366 1.92 26.63 17.93
C GLU A 366 1.54 25.71 19.10
N LYS A 367 0.25 25.35 19.19
CA LYS A 367 -0.26 24.40 20.19
C LYS A 367 0.30 23.00 19.97
N ALA A 368 0.48 22.57 18.73
CA ALA A 368 1.06 21.26 18.44
C ALA A 368 2.53 21.19 18.88
N ILE A 369 3.30 22.24 18.61
CA ILE A 369 4.70 22.38 19.05
C ILE A 369 4.78 22.41 20.58
N GLU A 370 3.88 23.14 21.24
CA GLU A 370 3.77 23.17 22.71
C GLU A 370 3.50 21.76 23.28
N ILE A 371 2.53 21.02 22.71
CA ILE A 371 2.21 19.64 23.12
C ILE A 371 3.45 18.74 23.02
N LEU A 372 4.16 18.79 21.89
CA LEU A 372 5.39 18.00 21.71
C LEU A 372 6.46 18.41 22.74
N GLY A 373 6.69 19.72 22.88
CA GLY A 373 7.72 20.26 23.77
C GLY A 373 7.43 20.05 25.25
N ASN A 374 6.17 19.97 25.68
CA ASN A 374 5.81 19.76 27.08
C ASN A 374 5.79 18.29 27.46
N TYR A 375 5.28 17.42 26.59
CA TYR A 375 4.99 16.03 26.94
C TYR A 375 6.01 15.02 26.42
N LEU A 376 7.11 15.44 25.79
CA LEU A 376 8.19 14.53 25.34
C LEU A 376 9.55 14.86 25.97
N LYS A 377 9.58 15.58 27.10
CA LYS A 377 10.83 15.94 27.79
C LYS A 377 11.45 14.79 28.58
N ASP A 378 10.63 13.82 28.97
CA ASP A 378 10.95 12.72 29.89
C ASP A 378 11.19 11.38 29.17
N ILE A 379 11.03 11.33 27.84
CA ILE A 379 11.40 10.17 27.04
C ILE A 379 12.93 10.09 26.83
N PRO A 380 13.49 8.90 26.55
CA PRO A 380 14.95 8.71 26.50
C PRO A 380 15.69 9.54 25.45
N ALA A 381 15.05 9.82 24.30
CA ALA A 381 15.66 10.58 23.22
C ALA A 381 14.99 11.93 23.00
N LYS A 382 15.76 12.87 22.45
CA LYS A 382 15.30 14.23 22.20
C LYS A 382 14.35 14.28 21.01
N VAL A 383 13.18 14.90 21.22
CA VAL A 383 12.21 15.20 20.16
C VAL A 383 11.98 16.70 20.10
N GLU A 384 12.13 17.28 18.92
CA GLU A 384 11.98 18.73 18.69
C GLU A 384 10.85 19.02 17.70
N GLY A 385 9.99 19.98 18.06
CA GLY A 385 8.84 20.42 17.26
C GLY A 385 9.11 21.76 16.56
N TYR A 386 8.71 21.84 15.29
CA TYR A 386 8.92 23.01 14.41
C TYR A 386 7.65 23.37 13.63
N GLY A 387 7.57 24.63 13.18
CA GLY A 387 6.40 25.18 12.50
C GLY A 387 6.61 25.44 11.01
N ARG A 388 5.65 26.13 10.38
CA ARG A 388 5.72 26.46 8.93
C ARG A 388 6.91 27.31 8.51
N ARG A 389 7.48 28.10 9.43
CA ARG A 389 8.61 29.01 9.15
C ARG A 389 9.95 28.28 9.07
N ASP A 390 10.02 27.11 9.69
CA ASP A 390 11.20 26.27 9.65
C ASP A 390 11.19 25.48 8.35
N SER A 391 12.28 25.51 7.59
CA SER A 391 12.33 24.82 6.30
C SER A 391 12.55 23.31 6.51
N PRO A 392 12.13 22.44 5.57
CA PRO A 392 12.47 21.02 5.62
C PRO A 392 13.96 20.76 5.68
N GLU A 393 14.79 21.56 4.99
CA GLU A 393 16.24 21.45 4.98
C GLU A 393 16.83 21.74 6.36
N PHE A 394 16.35 22.79 7.03
CA PHE A 394 16.74 23.09 8.40
C PHE A 394 16.36 21.95 9.35
N CYS A 395 15.13 21.42 9.23
CA CYS A 395 14.68 20.31 10.05
C CYS A 395 15.50 19.03 9.80
N ALA A 396 15.83 18.74 8.53
CA ALA A 396 16.64 17.58 8.15
C ALA A 396 18.09 17.71 8.66
N GLN A 397 18.67 18.92 8.60
CA GLN A 397 19.96 19.21 9.22
C GLN A 397 19.89 18.99 10.74
N ARG A 398 18.84 19.50 11.39
CA ARG A 398 18.67 19.35 12.83
C ARG A 398 18.57 17.88 13.24
N LEU A 399 17.83 17.07 12.48
CA LEU A 399 17.75 15.64 12.73
C LEU A 399 19.13 14.98 12.67
N GLU A 400 19.97 15.36 11.70
CA GLU A 400 21.33 14.83 11.59
C GLU A 400 22.19 15.17 12.82
N GLU A 401 22.10 16.40 13.32
CA GLU A 401 22.79 16.83 14.54
C GLU A 401 22.36 15.96 15.73
N LEU A 402 21.05 15.78 15.92
CA LEU A 402 20.51 14.94 17.00
C LEU A 402 20.90 13.46 16.87
N ILE A 403 20.98 12.92 15.65
CA ILE A 403 21.45 11.55 15.41
C ILE A 403 22.92 11.40 15.80
N LYS A 404 23.75 12.41 15.51
CA LYS A 404 25.16 12.42 15.95
C LYS A 404 25.27 12.50 17.47
N GLU A 405 24.49 13.37 18.11
CA GLU A 405 24.41 13.49 19.58
C GLU A 405 23.99 12.16 20.25
N ASN A 406 23.03 11.44 19.63
CA ASN A 406 22.57 10.12 20.08
C ASN A 406 23.49 8.96 19.63
N GLN A 407 24.74 9.24 19.26
CA GLN A 407 25.74 8.26 18.85
C GLN A 407 25.29 7.33 17.70
N SER A 408 24.35 7.79 16.88
CA SER A 408 23.75 7.01 15.77
C SER A 408 23.16 5.66 16.19
N ALA A 409 22.68 5.55 17.44
CA ALA A 409 22.00 4.36 17.94
C ALA A 409 20.73 4.05 17.13
N CYS A 410 20.49 2.77 16.89
CA CYS A 410 19.28 2.30 16.21
C CYS A 410 18.14 2.08 17.21
N TYR A 411 16.91 2.23 16.74
CA TYR A 411 15.72 1.89 17.48
C TYR A 411 15.59 0.38 17.63
N GLU A 412 15.41 -0.09 18.86
CA GLU A 412 15.13 -1.49 19.15
C GLU A 412 13.62 -1.73 19.09
N VAL A 413 13.18 -2.60 18.17
CA VAL A 413 11.77 -3.00 18.06
C VAL A 413 11.38 -3.82 19.28
N LYS A 414 10.44 -3.30 20.07
CA LYS A 414 9.94 -3.92 21.31
C LYS A 414 8.64 -4.68 21.07
N SER A 415 8.38 -5.71 21.87
CA SER A 415 7.11 -6.42 21.84
C SER A 415 5.94 -5.47 22.12
N VAL A 416 4.80 -5.71 21.48
CA VAL A 416 3.57 -4.96 21.77
C VAL A 416 3.05 -5.41 23.13
N VAL A 417 3.00 -4.46 24.08
CA VAL A 417 2.43 -4.68 25.42
C VAL A 417 1.09 -3.96 25.47
N ASP A 418 0.02 -4.71 25.71
CA ASP A 418 -1.27 -4.11 25.95
C ASP A 418 -1.27 -3.47 27.36
N PRO A 419 -1.81 -2.26 27.52
CA PRO A 419 -1.87 -1.62 28.82
C PRO A 419 -2.68 -2.49 29.80
N ALA A 420 -2.09 -2.75 30.97
CA ALA A 420 -2.78 -3.46 32.05
C ALA A 420 -3.91 -2.56 32.57
N LEU A 421 -5.16 -2.96 32.36
CA LEU A 421 -6.32 -2.22 32.85
C LEU A 421 -6.57 -2.55 34.33
N PRO A 422 -6.79 -1.55 35.21
CA PRO A 422 -7.20 -1.79 36.57
C PRO A 422 -8.53 -2.58 36.64
N PRO A 423 -8.74 -3.42 37.68
CA PRO A 423 -9.89 -4.32 37.76
C PRO A 423 -11.25 -3.61 37.90
N ASN A 424 -11.26 -2.39 38.47
CA ASN A 424 -12.48 -1.61 38.75
C ASN A 424 -12.60 -0.34 37.88
N CYS A 425 -12.30 -0.43 36.59
CA CYS A 425 -12.43 0.71 35.68
C CYS A 425 -13.82 0.87 35.09
N TYR A 426 -14.28 2.11 34.97
CA TYR A 426 -15.36 2.48 34.05
C TYR A 426 -14.83 2.39 32.61
N PHE A 427 -15.50 1.65 31.73
CA PHE A 427 -15.03 1.45 30.36
C PHE A 427 -16.12 1.68 29.32
N PHE A 428 -15.68 2.09 28.14
CA PHE A 428 -16.52 2.12 26.95
C PHE A 428 -15.67 1.94 25.69
N GLU A 429 -16.34 1.52 24.61
CA GLU A 429 -15.71 1.36 23.31
C GLU A 429 -15.83 2.65 22.49
N THR A 430 -14.82 2.91 21.68
CA THR A 430 -14.77 3.99 20.70
C THR A 430 -14.69 3.38 19.30
N LEU A 431 -14.74 4.20 18.24
CA LEU A 431 -14.69 3.70 16.86
C LEU A 431 -13.50 2.78 16.58
N THR A 432 -12.33 3.11 17.14
CA THR A 432 -11.10 2.37 16.83
C THR A 432 -10.45 1.71 18.04
N GLY A 433 -11.00 1.84 19.24
CA GLY A 433 -10.35 1.29 20.45
C GLY A 433 -11.26 1.26 21.67
N LYS A 434 -10.65 1.07 22.84
CA LYS A 434 -11.35 1.00 24.13
C LYS A 434 -10.75 2.01 25.09
N LEU A 435 -11.61 2.66 25.86
CA LEU A 435 -11.21 3.59 26.91
C LEU A 435 -11.59 3.02 28.27
N ALA A 436 -10.70 3.15 29.24
CA ALA A 436 -10.88 2.79 30.63
C ALA A 436 -10.54 3.98 31.53
N ILE A 437 -11.36 4.22 32.54
CA ILE A 437 -11.16 5.28 33.54
C ILE A 437 -11.13 4.62 34.92
N ASP A 438 -10.03 4.79 35.62
CA ASP A 438 -9.87 4.44 37.02
C ASP A 438 -10.60 5.46 37.90
N HIS A 439 -11.83 5.12 38.27
CA HIS A 439 -12.67 5.96 39.12
C HIS A 439 -12.21 6.00 40.58
N GLU A 440 -11.28 5.14 41.00
CA GLU A 440 -10.69 5.16 42.35
C GLU A 440 -9.64 6.26 42.47
N LYS A 441 -8.87 6.51 41.40
CA LYS A 441 -7.91 7.62 41.35
C LYS A 441 -8.54 8.97 41.07
N CYS A 442 -9.68 8.97 40.37
CA CYS A 442 -10.33 10.21 39.94
C CYS A 442 -10.56 11.22 41.08
N PRO A 443 -11.07 10.86 42.27
CA PRO A 443 -11.30 11.80 43.38
C PRO A 443 -10.12 12.70 43.73
N ASP A 444 -8.89 12.21 43.57
CA ASP A 444 -7.66 12.94 43.92
C ASP A 444 -7.15 13.86 42.79
N CYS A 445 -7.88 13.94 41.66
CA CYS A 445 -7.58 14.90 40.59
C CYS A 445 -7.95 16.32 41.02
N GLY A 446 -7.04 17.27 40.84
CA GLY A 446 -7.18 18.65 41.29
C GLY A 446 -8.13 19.49 40.43
N THR A 447 -8.03 19.39 39.10
CA THR A 447 -8.80 20.26 38.17
C THR A 447 -9.88 19.51 37.40
N LYS A 448 -9.72 18.19 37.24
CA LYS A 448 -10.56 17.38 36.33
C LYS A 448 -10.50 17.89 34.89
N GLY A 449 -9.41 18.53 34.49
CA GLY A 449 -9.27 19.15 33.17
C GLY A 449 -9.35 18.18 31.99
N CYS A 450 -9.42 16.86 32.22
CA CYS A 450 -9.81 15.89 31.22
C CYS A 450 -11.19 16.19 30.59
N ILE A 451 -12.11 16.80 31.34
CA ILE A 451 -13.43 17.21 30.82
C ILE A 451 -13.31 18.44 29.93
N GLU A 452 -12.53 19.45 30.35
CA GLU A 452 -12.25 20.64 29.52
C GLU A 452 -11.47 20.28 28.25
N ALA A 453 -10.55 19.31 28.34
CA ALA A 453 -9.82 18.78 27.21
C ALA A 453 -10.74 18.03 26.21
N CYS A 454 -11.92 17.59 26.64
CA CYS A 454 -12.90 16.87 25.84
C CYS A 454 -13.73 17.81 24.95
N LYS A 455 -13.09 18.38 23.91
CA LYS A 455 -13.78 19.29 22.95
C LYS A 455 -15.00 18.70 22.25
N ALA A 456 -15.06 17.37 22.12
CA ALA A 456 -16.20 16.67 21.52
C ALA A 456 -17.36 16.47 22.51
N GLU A 457 -17.18 16.89 23.77
CA GLU A 457 -18.15 16.82 24.86
C GLU A 457 -18.72 15.41 25.04
N VAL A 458 -17.90 14.37 24.83
CA VAL A 458 -18.30 12.96 25.02
C VAL A 458 -18.14 12.49 26.46
N LEU A 459 -17.46 13.27 27.30
CA LEU A 459 -17.34 13.04 28.74
C LEU A 459 -18.04 14.16 29.50
N LYS A 460 -18.73 13.80 30.58
CA LYS A 460 -19.28 14.70 31.60
C LYS A 460 -18.83 14.25 32.99
N LEU A 461 -19.02 15.11 33.99
CA LEU A 461 -18.88 14.71 35.39
C LEU A 461 -20.20 14.20 35.95
N GLU A 462 -20.15 13.06 36.60
CA GLU A 462 -21.21 12.52 37.43
C GLU A 462 -20.57 12.05 38.74
N ASP A 463 -21.05 12.57 39.87
CA ASP A 463 -20.44 12.33 41.20
C ASP A 463 -18.92 12.55 41.26
N GLY A 464 -18.44 13.60 40.57
CA GLY A 464 -17.01 13.96 40.53
C GLY A 464 -16.14 13.02 39.68
N LYS A 465 -16.76 12.08 38.96
CA LYS A 465 -16.09 11.09 38.11
C LYS A 465 -16.43 11.31 36.63
N PRO A 466 -15.46 11.18 35.72
CA PRO A 466 -15.74 11.24 34.29
C PRO A 466 -16.56 10.04 33.82
N VAL A 467 -17.68 10.30 33.15
CA VAL A 467 -18.55 9.29 32.52
C VAL A 467 -18.97 9.75 31.14
N LEU A 468 -19.50 8.85 30.31
CA LEU A 468 -20.05 9.23 29.01
C LEU A 468 -21.22 10.21 29.17
N SER A 469 -21.18 11.29 28.39
CA SER A 469 -22.31 12.22 28.21
C SER A 469 -23.30 11.75 27.11
N VAL A 470 -22.86 10.80 26.28
CA VAL A 470 -23.57 10.24 25.13
C VAL A 470 -23.85 8.76 25.34
N SER A 471 -24.69 8.17 24.49
CA SER A 471 -24.88 6.72 24.53
C SER A 471 -23.58 5.99 24.14
N PRO A 472 -23.33 4.78 24.66
CA PRO A 472 -22.21 3.94 24.23
C PRO A 472 -22.20 3.69 22.71
N GLU A 473 -23.37 3.60 22.08
CA GLU A 473 -23.51 3.44 20.63
C GLU A 473 -23.05 4.68 19.85
N GLU A 474 -23.32 5.89 20.36
CA GLU A 474 -22.82 7.13 19.75
C GLU A 474 -21.30 7.27 19.89
N ALA A 475 -20.75 6.86 21.04
CA ALA A 475 -19.29 6.83 21.24
C ALA A 475 -18.61 5.88 20.24
N LYS A 476 -19.20 4.71 19.98
CA LYS A 476 -18.74 3.74 18.97
C LYS A 476 -18.79 4.26 17.54
N LYS A 477 -19.72 5.18 17.22
CA LYS A 477 -19.83 5.79 15.88
C LYS A 477 -18.79 6.88 15.60
N GLY A 478 -17.91 7.18 16.55
CA GLY A 478 -16.77 8.08 16.32
C GLY A 478 -17.07 9.57 16.53
N LYS A 479 -17.98 9.93 17.44
CA LYS A 479 -18.25 11.33 17.81
C LYS A 479 -17.02 12.07 18.37
N CYS A 480 -16.03 11.34 18.89
CA CYS A 480 -14.74 11.87 19.36
C CYS A 480 -13.56 11.16 18.68
N THR A 481 -12.39 11.81 18.65
CA THR A 481 -11.10 11.22 18.26
C THR A 481 -10.46 10.44 19.42
N GLU A 482 -11.21 9.47 19.95
CA GLU A 482 -10.75 8.51 20.96
C GLU A 482 -10.27 9.11 22.30
N CYS A 483 -10.64 10.36 22.62
CA CYS A 483 -10.32 11.02 23.89
C CYS A 483 -8.81 11.15 24.22
N LEU A 484 -7.88 11.05 23.25
CA LEU A 484 -6.44 11.17 23.53
C LEU A 484 -6.05 12.48 24.23
N ALA A 485 -6.79 13.56 23.97
CA ALA A 485 -6.61 14.82 24.70
C ALA A 485 -6.84 14.66 26.21
N CYS A 486 -7.82 13.84 26.59
CA CYS A 486 -8.21 13.58 27.97
C CYS A 486 -7.17 12.69 28.68
N GLU A 487 -6.68 11.64 28.00
CA GLU A 487 -5.59 10.79 28.49
C GLU A 487 -4.32 11.61 28.72
N ILE A 488 -3.84 12.35 27.71
CA ILE A 488 -2.63 13.18 27.85
C ILE A 488 -2.79 14.18 29.00
N PHE A 489 -3.93 14.87 29.09
CA PHE A 489 -4.15 15.77 30.21
C PHE A 489 -4.08 15.04 31.56
N CYS A 490 -4.77 13.89 31.67
CA CYS A 490 -4.83 13.13 32.90
C CYS A 490 -3.47 12.56 33.33
N THR A 491 -2.66 12.09 32.39
CA THR A 491 -1.34 11.52 32.65
C THR A 491 -0.35 12.57 33.12
N PHE A 492 -0.35 13.77 32.54
CA PHE A 492 0.68 14.77 32.82
C PHE A 492 0.28 15.83 33.87
N HIS A 493 -1.02 16.03 34.11
CA HIS A 493 -1.50 17.08 35.04
C HIS A 493 -2.36 16.56 36.18
N GLU A 494 -2.69 15.26 36.20
CA GLU A 494 -3.58 14.65 37.17
C GLU A 494 -3.06 13.26 37.60
N GLN A 495 -3.97 12.38 38.04
CA GLN A 495 -3.63 11.10 38.69
C GLN A 495 -3.40 9.92 37.72
N ASP A 496 -3.18 10.16 36.42
CA ASP A 496 -2.99 9.10 35.41
C ASP A 496 -4.06 7.99 35.52
N ALA A 497 -5.32 8.43 35.40
CA ALA A 497 -6.51 7.62 35.63
C ALA A 497 -7.24 7.23 34.33
N ILE A 498 -6.90 7.84 33.19
CA ILE A 498 -7.53 7.55 31.89
C ILE A 498 -6.55 6.75 31.04
N PHE A 499 -6.99 5.58 30.56
CA PHE A 499 -6.20 4.69 29.72
C PHE A 499 -6.94 4.41 28.42
N ILE A 500 -6.27 4.64 27.29
CA ILE A 500 -6.83 4.38 25.96
C ILE A 500 -6.04 3.26 25.31
N HIS A 501 -6.73 2.16 25.03
CA HIS A 501 -6.21 1.04 24.28
C HIS A 501 -6.60 1.16 22.80
N LEU A 502 -5.60 1.29 21.94
CA LEU A 502 -5.74 1.42 20.49
C LEU A 502 -5.06 0.22 19.80
N PRO A 503 -5.77 -0.91 19.61
CA PRO A 503 -5.17 -2.10 19.04
C PRO A 503 -4.77 -1.88 17.57
N ILE A 504 -3.72 -2.60 17.16
CA ILE A 504 -3.25 -2.69 15.77
C ILE A 504 -3.15 -4.19 15.45
N PRO A 505 -4.20 -4.81 14.90
CA PRO A 505 -4.23 -6.24 14.61
C PRO A 505 -3.02 -6.69 13.78
N GLY A 506 -2.39 -7.81 14.15
CA GLY A 506 -1.23 -8.37 13.45
C GLY A 506 0.13 -7.74 13.81
N LEU A 507 0.15 -6.56 14.46
CA LEU A 507 1.41 -5.86 14.75
C LEU A 507 2.25 -6.60 15.80
N LYS A 508 1.61 -7.22 16.78
CA LYS A 508 2.29 -7.99 17.82
C LYS A 508 3.05 -9.17 17.22
N GLU A 509 2.37 -9.98 16.41
CA GLU A 509 2.95 -11.13 15.73
C GLU A 509 4.06 -10.70 14.76
N TYR A 510 3.89 -9.56 14.08
CA TYR A 510 4.92 -8.98 13.23
C TYR A 510 6.20 -8.63 14.01
N ARG A 511 6.07 -7.89 15.13
CA ARG A 511 7.22 -7.50 15.95
C ARG A 511 7.90 -8.70 16.61
N GLU A 512 7.14 -9.69 17.06
CA GLU A 512 7.70 -10.93 17.62
C GLU A 512 8.57 -11.69 16.60
N LYS A 513 8.19 -11.69 15.32
CA LYS A 513 9.03 -12.27 14.25
C LYS A 513 10.34 -11.51 14.06
N ILE A 514 10.31 -10.18 14.10
CA ILE A 514 11.53 -9.35 14.01
C ILE A 514 12.45 -9.60 15.20
N ILE A 515 11.90 -9.60 16.41
CA ILE A 515 12.68 -9.80 17.65
C ILE A 515 13.34 -11.19 17.64
N LYS A 516 12.63 -12.23 17.18
CA LYS A 516 13.22 -13.57 17.02
C LYS A 516 14.35 -13.58 15.98
N LYS A 517 14.16 -12.89 14.85
CA LYS A 517 15.19 -12.79 13.79
C LYS A 517 16.45 -12.07 14.27
N ASN A 518 16.34 -11.06 15.12
CA ASN A 518 17.49 -10.32 15.64
C ASN A 518 18.27 -11.07 16.74
N LYS A 519 17.66 -12.10 17.35
CA LYS A 519 18.28 -12.94 18.38
C LYS A 519 18.94 -14.20 17.81
N ALA A 520 18.57 -14.60 16.60
CA ALA A 520 19.17 -15.70 15.84
C ALA A 520 20.35 -15.18 15.01
#